data_AF-A0A9D6EBC7-F1
#
_entry.id   AF-A0A9D6EBC7-F1
#
_cell.length_a   1.000
_cell.length_b   1.000
_cell.length_c   1.000
_cell.angle_alpha   90.00
_cell.angle_beta   90.00
_cell.angle_gamma   90.00
#
_symmetry.space_group_name_H-M   'P 1'
#
loop_
_entity.id
_entity.type
_entity.pdbx_description
1 polymer ?
#
loop_
_entity_poly.entity_id
_entity_poly.type
_entity_poly.pdbx_seq_one_letter_code
_entity_poly.pdbx_strand_id
1 'polypeptide(L)'
;MLIWAIVIVLLVYWVWDYQRSKGAKNNTGEIRKGKIEEDNVIKMQTFFEKGFQNTSAPDSLGRKELYIYKNLMRTWYNDLSSKYRYDDAMTQKLRNDWLDYMEALKNRNAYNFMSLESDIKEEQDSYENDQIVASRKVFAIEDAFAKAIGDKAVVELDNARKIDYFSLDENGNPAPEGFSYDLANNLQPNKKAKK
;
A
#
# COMPACT_ATOMS: atom_id res chain seq x y z
N MET A 1 34.75 17.25 31.04
CA MET A 1 33.29 17.02 31.00
C MET A 1 32.56 17.81 29.90
N LEU A 2 32.94 19.06 29.60
CA LEU A 2 32.30 19.86 28.52
C LEU A 2 32.44 19.29 27.09
N ILE A 3 33.55 18.62 26.78
CA ILE A 3 33.81 18.05 25.44
C ILE A 3 32.79 16.94 25.10
N TRP A 4 32.43 16.11 26.08
CA TRP A 4 31.46 15.02 25.88
C TRP A 4 30.03 15.53 25.66
N ALA A 5 29.65 16.64 26.28
CA ALA A 5 28.35 17.27 26.04
C ALA A 5 28.23 17.80 24.60
N ILE A 6 29.32 18.37 24.05
CA ILE A 6 29.35 18.86 22.66
C ILE A 6 29.25 17.69 21.68
N VAL A 7 29.93 16.58 21.95
CA VAL A 7 29.87 15.37 21.10
C VAL A 7 28.46 14.78 21.07
N ILE A 8 27.75 14.75 22.21
CA ILE A 8 26.37 14.26 22.28
C ILE A 8 25.43 15.18 21.50
N VAL A 9 25.58 16.50 21.62
CA VAL A 9 24.76 17.46 20.84
C VAL A 9 25.00 17.31 19.35
N LEU A 10 26.25 17.13 18.92
CA LEU A 10 26.60 16.89 17.52
C LEU A 10 26.06 15.55 17.01
N LEU A 11 26.08 14.49 17.82
CA LEU A 11 25.49 13.19 17.46
C LEU A 11 23.98 13.26 17.35
N VAL A 12 23.29 13.94 18.27
CA VAL A 12 21.84 14.13 18.20
C VAL A 12 21.46 14.98 16.99
N TYR A 13 22.21 16.05 16.71
CA TYR A 13 22.02 16.86 15.51
C TYR A 13 22.27 16.06 14.23
N TRP A 14 23.32 15.25 14.20
CA TRP A 14 23.67 14.41 13.06
C TRP A 14 22.64 13.29 12.82
N VAL A 15 22.12 12.66 13.87
CA VAL A 15 21.04 11.67 13.77
C VAL A 15 19.73 12.32 13.30
N TRP A 16 19.42 13.51 13.80
CA TRP A 16 18.23 14.27 13.36
C TRP A 16 18.33 14.71 11.89
N ASP A 17 19.50 15.19 11.46
CA ASP A 17 19.77 15.56 10.06
C ASP A 17 19.82 14.33 9.13
N TYR A 18 20.39 13.22 9.61
CA TYR A 18 20.41 11.95 8.90
C TYR A 18 18.98 11.40 8.68
N GLN A 19 18.12 11.43 9.71
CA GLN A 19 16.70 11.08 9.58
C GLN A 19 15.95 12.01 8.63
N ARG A 20 16.24 13.33 8.65
CA ARG A 20 15.66 14.31 7.74
C ARG A 20 16.10 14.09 6.28
N SER A 21 17.34 13.69 6.07
CA SER A 21 17.89 13.42 4.72
C SER A 21 17.39 12.12 4.10
N LYS A 22 17.09 11.09 4.91
CA LYS A 22 16.37 9.88 4.44
C LYS A 22 14.89 10.16 4.18
N GLY A 23 14.26 11.07 4.92
CA GLY A 23 12.92 11.59 4.59
C GLY A 23 12.87 12.48 3.34
N ALA A 24 14.01 12.94 2.82
CA ALA A 24 14.11 13.89 1.72
C ALA A 24 14.71 13.33 0.42
N LYS A 25 14.98 12.01 0.34
CA LYS A 25 15.54 11.37 -0.86
C LYS A 25 14.57 10.44 -1.60
N ASN A 26 13.28 10.69 -1.46
CA ASN A 26 12.30 10.23 -2.44
C ASN A 26 11.88 11.46 -3.25
N ASN A 27 12.16 11.46 -4.56
CA ASN A 27 11.69 12.47 -5.51
C ASN A 27 10.13 12.60 -5.57
N THR A 28 9.41 11.87 -4.73
CA THR A 28 7.97 12.00 -4.44
C THR A 28 7.62 13.17 -3.50
N GLY A 29 8.59 13.67 -2.72
CA GLY A 29 8.35 14.68 -1.68
C GLY A 29 8.26 16.13 -2.19
N GLU A 30 8.95 16.49 -3.27
CA GLU A 30 8.93 17.86 -3.81
C GLU A 30 7.65 18.22 -4.57
N ILE A 31 6.85 17.23 -4.97
CA ILE A 31 5.56 17.46 -5.64
C ILE A 31 4.48 17.97 -4.65
N ARG A 32 4.68 17.79 -3.33
CA ARG A 32 3.62 17.94 -2.32
C ARG A 32 3.46 19.33 -1.71
N LYS A 33 4.12 20.37 -2.26
CA LYS A 33 3.93 21.77 -1.83
C LYS A 33 2.98 22.59 -2.72
N GLY A 34 2.24 21.94 -3.62
CA GLY A 34 1.26 22.57 -4.51
C GLY A 34 -0.04 21.77 -4.62
N LYS A 35 -1.05 22.35 -5.28
CA LYS A 35 -2.31 21.67 -5.63
C LYS A 35 -1.96 20.46 -6.51
N ILE A 36 -2.32 19.25 -6.08
CA ILE A 36 -2.15 18.03 -6.87
C ILE A 36 -3.15 18.07 -8.02
N GLU A 37 -2.62 18.17 -9.23
CA GLU A 37 -3.39 18.10 -10.46
C GLU A 37 -3.86 16.67 -10.75
N GLU A 38 -5.01 16.56 -11.41
CA GLU A 38 -5.63 15.27 -11.73
C GLU A 38 -4.77 14.44 -12.67
N ASP A 39 -4.17 15.08 -13.68
CA ASP A 39 -3.28 14.44 -14.65
C ASP A 39 -2.08 13.78 -13.98
N ASN A 40 -1.54 14.39 -12.93
CA ASN A 40 -0.46 13.79 -12.15
C ASN A 40 -0.92 12.54 -11.42
N VAL A 41 -2.14 12.54 -10.87
CA VAL A 41 -2.70 11.37 -10.20
C VAL A 41 -2.92 10.23 -11.19
N ILE A 42 -3.52 10.51 -12.35
CA ILE A 42 -3.76 9.53 -13.42
C ILE A 42 -2.43 8.94 -13.90
N LYS A 43 -1.42 9.78 -14.09
CA LYS A 43 -0.08 9.37 -14.50
C LYS A 43 0.54 8.42 -13.46
N MET A 44 0.53 8.78 -12.18
CA MET A 44 1.07 7.96 -11.11
C MET A 44 0.31 6.63 -10.96
N GLN A 45 -1.02 6.66 -11.06
CA GLN A 45 -1.83 5.45 -11.06
C GLN A 45 -1.49 4.54 -12.25
N THR A 46 -1.33 5.10 -13.45
CA THR A 46 -0.96 4.32 -14.63
C THR A 46 0.42 3.67 -14.46
N PHE A 47 1.39 4.38 -13.89
CA PHE A 47 2.70 3.80 -13.58
C PHE A 47 2.62 2.69 -12.53
N PHE A 48 1.82 2.89 -11.49
CA PHE A 48 1.56 1.87 -10.48
C PHE A 48 0.95 0.61 -11.10
N GLU A 49 -0.10 0.76 -11.91
CA GLU A 49 -0.83 -0.36 -12.54
C GLU A 49 0.02 -1.10 -13.58
N LYS A 50 0.94 -0.42 -14.28
CA LYS A 50 1.91 -1.09 -15.17
C LYS A 50 2.83 -2.06 -14.42
N GLY A 51 3.11 -1.79 -13.15
CA GLY A 51 3.92 -2.67 -12.30
C GLY A 51 3.30 -4.05 -12.08
N PHE A 52 1.98 -4.20 -12.24
CA PHE A 52 1.29 -5.49 -12.03
C PHE A 52 1.71 -6.57 -13.02
N GLN A 53 2.30 -6.22 -14.16
CA GLN A 53 2.73 -7.17 -15.18
C GLN A 53 4.00 -7.93 -14.80
N ASN A 54 4.71 -7.50 -13.74
CA ASN A 54 5.94 -8.14 -13.28
C ASN A 54 5.74 -8.75 -11.88
N THR A 55 5.15 -9.94 -11.84
CA THR A 55 4.83 -10.68 -10.60
C THR A 55 6.06 -11.10 -9.79
N SER A 56 7.27 -11.01 -10.38
CA SER A 56 8.53 -11.34 -9.72
C SER A 56 9.23 -10.12 -9.08
N ALA A 57 8.66 -8.92 -9.22
CA ALA A 57 9.27 -7.72 -8.66
C ALA A 57 9.05 -7.66 -7.13
N PRO A 58 10.04 -7.15 -6.34
CA PRO A 58 9.90 -6.97 -4.89
C PRO A 58 8.72 -6.09 -4.46
N ASP A 59 8.30 -5.17 -5.32
CA ASP A 59 7.17 -4.25 -5.12
C ASP A 59 5.87 -4.75 -5.77
N SER A 60 5.84 -6.00 -6.26
CA SER A 60 4.64 -6.62 -6.81
C SER A 60 3.58 -6.82 -5.73
N LEU A 61 2.32 -6.65 -6.10
CA LEU A 61 1.19 -6.83 -5.18
C LEU A 61 0.80 -8.30 -5.08
N GLY A 62 0.51 -8.74 -3.86
CA GLY A 62 -0.10 -10.05 -3.63
C GLY A 62 -1.53 -10.11 -4.16
N ARG A 63 -2.03 -11.34 -4.39
CA ARG A 63 -3.37 -11.62 -4.93
C ARG A 63 -4.49 -10.85 -4.23
N LYS A 64 -4.46 -10.84 -2.89
CA LYS A 64 -5.45 -10.13 -2.05
C LYS A 64 -5.36 -8.61 -2.17
N GLU A 65 -4.15 -8.07 -2.24
CA GLU A 65 -3.92 -6.63 -2.37
C GLU A 65 -4.39 -6.15 -3.74
N LEU A 66 -4.13 -6.93 -4.80
CA LEU A 66 -4.68 -6.69 -6.13
C LEU A 66 -6.20 -6.70 -6.12
N TYR A 67 -6.82 -7.67 -5.44
CA TYR A 67 -8.28 -7.73 -5.32
C TYR A 67 -8.83 -6.47 -4.65
N ILE A 68 -8.29 -6.08 -3.49
CA ILE A 68 -8.76 -4.90 -2.74
C ILE A 68 -8.52 -3.63 -3.57
N TYR A 69 -7.35 -3.49 -4.18
CA TYR A 69 -7.02 -2.35 -5.04
C TYR A 69 -8.02 -2.21 -6.19
N LYS A 70 -8.22 -3.28 -6.97
CA LYS A 70 -9.01 -3.26 -8.21
C LYS A 70 -10.50 -3.09 -7.94
N ASN A 71 -11.04 -3.87 -7.00
CA ASN A 71 -12.48 -3.98 -6.81
C ASN A 71 -13.02 -2.94 -5.82
N LEU A 72 -12.22 -2.55 -4.81
CA LEU A 72 -12.66 -1.63 -3.76
C LEU A 72 -12.03 -0.26 -3.94
N MET A 73 -10.72 -0.15 -3.69
CA MET A 73 -10.08 1.14 -3.47
C MET A 73 -10.06 2.03 -4.71
N ARG A 74 -9.78 1.47 -5.90
CA ARG A 74 -9.84 2.21 -7.17
C ARG A 74 -11.27 2.72 -7.44
N THR A 75 -12.27 1.86 -7.24
CA THR A 75 -13.69 2.20 -7.41
C THR A 75 -14.10 3.32 -6.45
N TRP A 76 -13.81 3.15 -5.16
CA TRP A 76 -14.13 4.12 -4.12
C TRP A 76 -13.42 5.46 -4.32
N TYR A 77 -12.16 5.45 -4.78
CA TYR A 77 -11.46 6.67 -5.14
C TYR A 77 -12.19 7.44 -6.25
N ASN A 78 -12.60 6.75 -7.32
CA ASN A 78 -13.33 7.39 -8.42
C ASN A 78 -14.68 7.96 -7.95
N ASP A 79 -15.42 7.20 -7.15
CA ASP A 79 -16.72 7.61 -6.61
C ASP A 79 -16.58 8.83 -5.70
N LEU A 80 -15.64 8.81 -4.75
CA LEU A 80 -15.37 9.92 -3.85
C LEU A 80 -14.86 11.15 -4.60
N SER A 81 -13.97 10.97 -5.58
CA SER A 81 -13.44 12.07 -6.39
C SER A 81 -14.56 12.75 -7.19
N SER A 82 -15.49 11.96 -7.74
CA SER A 82 -16.67 12.48 -8.42
C SER A 82 -17.62 13.22 -7.47
N LYS A 83 -17.91 12.61 -6.30
CA LYS A 83 -18.79 13.18 -5.27
C LYS A 83 -18.30 14.52 -4.75
N TYR A 84 -16.99 14.66 -4.53
CA TYR A 84 -16.38 15.86 -3.95
C TYR A 84 -15.73 16.79 -5.00
N ARG A 85 -16.03 16.63 -6.29
CA ARG A 85 -15.35 17.35 -7.40
C ARG A 85 -15.32 18.88 -7.30
N TYR A 86 -16.22 19.49 -6.53
CA TYR A 86 -16.28 20.95 -6.33
C TYR A 86 -15.84 21.39 -4.93
N ASP A 87 -15.49 20.44 -4.07
CA ASP A 87 -14.83 20.68 -2.79
C ASP A 87 -13.33 20.53 -2.99
N ASP A 88 -12.65 21.65 -3.20
CA ASP A 88 -11.22 21.70 -3.46
C ASP A 88 -10.41 21.06 -2.31
N ALA A 89 -10.80 21.29 -1.06
CA ALA A 89 -10.10 20.76 0.11
C ALA A 89 -10.22 19.23 0.18
N MET A 90 -11.44 18.70 0.04
CA MET A 90 -11.67 17.26 0.04
C MET A 90 -11.06 16.58 -1.19
N THR A 91 -11.13 17.20 -2.36
CA THR A 91 -10.47 16.70 -3.57
C THR A 91 -8.97 16.55 -3.37
N GLN A 92 -8.31 17.58 -2.81
CA GLN A 92 -6.87 17.51 -2.54
C GLN A 92 -6.53 16.46 -1.49
N LYS A 93 -7.36 16.31 -0.45
CA LYS A 93 -7.20 15.24 0.54
C LYS A 93 -7.30 13.85 -0.11
N LEU A 94 -8.34 13.60 -0.91
CA LEU A 94 -8.55 12.32 -1.59
C LEU A 94 -7.40 11.97 -2.53
N ARG A 95 -6.91 12.94 -3.30
CA ARG A 95 -5.74 12.75 -4.18
C ARG A 95 -4.48 12.41 -3.39
N ASN A 96 -4.23 13.09 -2.28
CA ASN A 96 -3.11 12.77 -1.38
C ASN A 96 -3.24 11.35 -0.82
N ASP A 97 -4.40 11.02 -0.23
CA ASP A 97 -4.64 9.72 0.37
C ASP A 97 -4.51 8.59 -0.67
N TRP A 98 -4.97 8.81 -1.90
CA TRP A 98 -4.85 7.85 -3.00
C TRP A 98 -3.41 7.60 -3.44
N LEU A 99 -2.62 8.67 -3.62
CA LEU A 99 -1.20 8.53 -3.94
C LEU A 99 -0.43 7.86 -2.81
N ASP A 100 -0.74 8.23 -1.57
CA ASP A 100 -0.17 7.66 -0.36
C ASP A 100 -0.51 6.17 -0.19
N TYR A 101 -1.71 5.77 -0.59
CA TYR A 101 -2.14 4.37 -0.59
C TYR A 101 -1.31 3.53 -1.56
N MET A 102 -1.18 3.98 -2.81
CA MET A 102 -0.38 3.27 -3.81
C MET A 102 1.09 3.18 -3.41
N GLU A 103 1.68 4.28 -2.90
CA GLU A 103 3.05 4.28 -2.39
C GLU A 103 3.23 3.33 -1.20
N ALA A 104 2.31 3.34 -0.23
CA ALA A 104 2.37 2.47 0.93
C ALA A 104 2.24 0.98 0.57
N LEU A 105 1.39 0.63 -0.40
CA LEU A 105 1.29 -0.73 -0.92
C LEU A 105 2.61 -1.21 -1.52
N LYS A 106 3.25 -0.41 -2.39
CA LYS A 106 4.55 -0.74 -2.96
C LYS A 106 5.61 -0.95 -1.90
N ASN A 107 5.71 0.01 -0.98
CA ASN A 107 6.73 0.03 0.06
C ASN A 107 6.57 -1.16 1.00
N ARG A 108 5.34 -1.49 1.40
CA ARG A 108 5.04 -2.66 2.24
C ARG A 108 5.65 -3.94 1.65
N ASN A 109 5.47 -4.17 0.36
CA ASN A 109 5.94 -5.40 -0.28
C ASN A 109 7.46 -5.39 -0.49
N ALA A 110 8.01 -4.25 -0.89
CA ALA A 110 9.45 -4.08 -1.01
C ALA A 110 10.17 -4.29 0.34
N TYR A 111 9.64 -3.76 1.44
CA TYR A 111 10.20 -3.96 2.79
C TYR A 111 10.07 -5.41 3.26
N ASN A 112 8.95 -6.07 2.98
CA ASN A 112 8.81 -7.49 3.26
C ASN A 112 9.87 -8.32 2.52
N PHE A 113 10.08 -8.04 1.23
CA PHE A 113 11.11 -8.70 0.44
C PHE A 113 12.52 -8.44 0.99
N MET A 114 12.87 -7.17 1.26
CA MET A 114 14.18 -6.81 1.81
C MET A 114 14.45 -7.42 3.19
N SER A 115 13.42 -7.56 4.03
CA SER A 115 13.52 -8.27 5.31
C SER A 115 13.87 -9.75 5.11
N LEU A 116 13.22 -10.42 4.16
CA LEU A 116 13.45 -11.85 3.88
C LEU A 116 14.81 -12.13 3.21
N GLU A 117 15.34 -11.19 2.44
CA GLU A 117 16.61 -11.31 1.73
C GLU A 117 17.82 -10.83 2.55
N SER A 118 17.61 -10.19 3.70
CA SER A 118 18.72 -9.66 4.50
C SER A 118 19.34 -10.75 5.40
N ASP A 119 20.65 -10.91 5.29
CA ASP A 119 21.44 -11.77 6.19
C ASP A 119 21.83 -11.06 7.51
N ILE A 120 21.61 -9.74 7.60
CA ILE A 120 21.99 -8.91 8.75
C ILE A 120 20.74 -8.64 9.60
N LYS A 121 20.72 -9.16 10.82
CA LYS A 121 19.57 -9.06 11.72
C LYS A 121 19.09 -7.62 11.96
N GLU A 122 20.02 -6.68 12.12
CA GLU A 122 19.67 -5.26 12.34
C GLU A 122 18.95 -4.64 11.14
N GLU A 123 19.34 -5.03 9.92
CA GLU A 123 18.68 -4.57 8.69
C GLU A 123 17.32 -5.26 8.52
N GLN A 124 17.24 -6.56 8.78
CA GLN A 124 15.99 -7.31 8.79
C GLN A 124 14.98 -6.65 9.74
N ASP A 125 15.37 -6.38 11.00
CA ASP A 125 14.51 -5.74 12.01
C ASP A 125 14.08 -4.33 11.56
N SER A 126 14.96 -3.59 10.86
CA SER A 126 14.61 -2.29 10.29
C SER A 126 13.55 -2.41 9.21
N TYR A 127 13.72 -3.32 8.26
CA TYR A 127 12.76 -3.52 7.16
C TYR A 127 11.41 -4.06 7.67
N GLU A 128 11.40 -4.94 8.67
CA GLU A 128 10.16 -5.39 9.30
C GLU A 128 9.39 -4.23 9.95
N ASN A 129 10.10 -3.32 10.64
CA ASN A 129 9.47 -2.13 11.20
C ASN A 129 8.89 -1.22 10.11
N ASP A 130 9.62 -0.98 9.03
CA ASP A 130 9.15 -0.17 7.90
C ASP A 130 7.94 -0.83 7.20
N GLN A 131 7.94 -2.15 7.06
CA GLN A 131 6.80 -2.92 6.56
C GLN A 131 5.57 -2.74 7.46
N ILE A 132 5.73 -2.78 8.79
CA ILE A 132 4.64 -2.57 9.74
C ILE A 132 4.07 -1.16 9.60
N VAL A 133 4.92 -0.13 9.48
CA VAL A 133 4.49 1.26 9.28
C VAL A 133 3.71 1.41 7.97
N ALA A 134 4.23 0.86 6.87
CA ALA A 134 3.55 0.87 5.58
C ALA A 134 2.19 0.14 5.63
N SER A 135 2.14 -1.03 6.29
CA SER A 135 0.91 -1.81 6.48
C SER A 135 -0.16 -1.03 7.26
N ARG A 136 0.24 -0.34 8.34
CA ARG A 136 -0.68 0.51 9.12
C ARG A 136 -1.23 1.67 8.29
N LYS A 137 -0.39 2.28 7.44
CA LYS A 137 -0.81 3.35 6.53
C LYS A 137 -1.82 2.85 5.50
N VAL A 138 -1.57 1.68 4.90
CA VAL A 138 -2.52 1.00 3.98
C VAL A 138 -3.87 0.82 4.67
N PHE A 139 -3.91 0.18 5.84
CA PHE A 139 -5.17 -0.08 6.55
C PHE A 139 -5.90 1.19 6.96
N ALA A 140 -5.19 2.21 7.44
CA ALA A 140 -5.81 3.48 7.82
C ALA A 140 -6.49 4.17 6.63
N ILE A 141 -5.87 4.13 5.44
CA ILE A 141 -6.44 4.73 4.24
C ILE A 141 -7.63 3.90 3.72
N GLU A 142 -7.52 2.57 3.69
CA GLU A 142 -8.63 1.68 3.32
C GLU A 142 -9.85 1.91 4.21
N ASP A 143 -9.66 1.95 5.53
CA ASP A 143 -10.74 2.18 6.50
C ASP A 143 -11.34 3.58 6.33
N ALA A 144 -10.53 4.59 6.05
CA ALA A 144 -11.01 5.96 5.82
C ALA A 144 -11.87 6.05 4.55
N PHE A 145 -11.46 5.39 3.47
CA PHE A 145 -12.23 5.33 2.22
C PHE A 145 -13.53 4.57 2.43
N ALA A 146 -13.48 3.39 3.04
CA ALA A 146 -14.67 2.60 3.33
C ALA A 146 -15.70 3.39 4.16
N LYS A 147 -15.24 4.09 5.21
CA LYS A 147 -16.10 4.97 6.03
C LYS A 147 -16.69 6.14 5.23
N ALA A 148 -15.92 6.74 4.32
CA ALA A 148 -16.38 7.85 3.49
C ALA A 148 -17.43 7.42 2.44
N ILE A 149 -17.36 6.17 1.99
CA ILE A 149 -18.37 5.55 1.12
C ILE A 149 -19.63 5.18 1.91
N GLY A 150 -19.48 4.53 3.07
CA GLY A 150 -20.55 4.22 4.02
C GLY A 150 -20.48 2.81 4.62
N ASP A 151 -21.40 2.49 5.53
CA ASP A 151 -21.36 1.28 6.36
C ASP A 151 -21.28 -0.04 5.57
N LYS A 152 -21.92 -0.10 4.40
CA LYS A 152 -21.83 -1.28 3.51
C LYS A 152 -20.40 -1.52 3.00
N ALA A 153 -19.66 -0.45 2.68
CA ALA A 153 -18.28 -0.56 2.22
C ALA A 153 -17.32 -0.99 3.33
N VAL A 154 -17.62 -0.63 4.60
CA VAL A 154 -16.87 -1.14 5.76
C VAL A 154 -17.00 -2.66 5.87
N VAL A 155 -18.23 -3.17 5.75
CA VAL A 155 -18.49 -4.63 5.77
C VAL A 155 -17.83 -5.32 4.56
N GLU A 156 -17.87 -4.68 3.39
CA GLU A 156 -17.23 -5.18 2.18
C GLU A 156 -15.70 -5.28 2.33
N LEU A 157 -15.05 -4.26 2.91
CA LEU A 157 -13.62 -4.27 3.22
C LEU A 157 -13.26 -5.41 4.17
N ASP A 158 -14.03 -5.58 5.24
CA ASP A 158 -13.81 -6.64 6.22
C ASP A 158 -13.94 -8.03 5.60
N ASN A 159 -14.88 -8.21 4.66
CA ASN A 159 -15.03 -9.45 3.91
C ASN A 159 -13.85 -9.68 2.96
N ALA A 160 -13.41 -8.64 2.25
CA ALA A 160 -12.26 -8.72 1.34
C ALA A 160 -10.97 -9.11 2.07
N ARG A 161 -10.75 -8.58 3.28
CA ARG A 161 -9.60 -8.93 4.13
C ARG A 161 -9.60 -10.41 4.54
N LYS A 162 -10.79 -11.01 4.68
CA LYS A 162 -10.99 -12.42 5.06
C LYS A 162 -10.92 -13.41 3.88
N ILE A 163 -10.88 -12.93 2.64
CA ILE A 163 -10.76 -13.81 1.45
C ILE A 163 -9.52 -14.69 1.60
N ASP A 164 -9.69 -15.98 1.35
CA ASP A 164 -8.60 -16.95 1.39
C ASP A 164 -7.64 -16.73 0.19
N TYR A 165 -6.34 -16.91 0.41
CA TYR A 165 -5.32 -16.65 -0.61
C TYR A 165 -5.58 -17.45 -1.89
N PHE A 166 -6.00 -18.71 -1.75
CA PHE A 166 -6.28 -19.62 -2.86
C PHE A 166 -7.65 -19.38 -3.52
N SER A 167 -8.47 -18.49 -2.96
CA SER A 167 -9.72 -18.06 -3.61
C SER A 167 -9.48 -17.00 -4.69
N LEU A 168 -8.24 -16.56 -4.89
CA LEU A 168 -7.86 -15.54 -5.87
C LEU A 168 -6.78 -16.10 -6.83
N ASP A 169 -6.84 -15.72 -8.10
CA ASP A 169 -5.76 -15.95 -9.05
C ASP A 169 -4.59 -14.97 -8.80
N GLU A 170 -3.47 -15.16 -9.50
CA GLU A 170 -2.31 -14.24 -9.43
C GLU A 170 -2.64 -12.78 -9.76
N ASN A 171 -3.72 -12.52 -10.48
CA ASN A 171 -4.18 -11.19 -10.83
C ASN A 171 -5.18 -10.60 -9.82
N GLY A 172 -5.50 -11.34 -8.75
CA GLY A 172 -6.49 -10.94 -7.75
C GLY A 172 -7.95 -11.11 -8.20
N ASN A 173 -8.24 -11.96 -9.18
CA ASN A 173 -9.61 -12.30 -9.58
C ASN A 173 -10.11 -13.50 -8.78
N PRO A 174 -11.38 -13.51 -8.34
CA PRO A 174 -11.95 -14.63 -7.60
C PRO A 174 -12.03 -15.91 -8.43
N ALA A 175 -11.79 -17.04 -7.77
CA ALA A 175 -12.04 -18.36 -8.33
C ALA A 175 -13.54 -18.53 -8.63
N PRO A 176 -13.91 -19.28 -9.68
CA PRO A 176 -15.28 -19.70 -9.89
C PRO A 176 -15.85 -20.47 -8.70
N GLU A 177 -17.18 -20.44 -8.55
CA GLU A 177 -17.85 -21.14 -7.46
C GLU A 177 -17.50 -22.63 -7.45
N GLY A 178 -17.12 -23.13 -6.27
CA GLY A 178 -16.71 -24.52 -6.10
C GLY A 178 -15.24 -24.81 -6.42
N PHE A 179 -14.43 -23.80 -6.76
CA PHE A 179 -13.00 -23.95 -7.06
C PHE A 179 -12.09 -23.08 -6.18
N SER A 180 -10.81 -23.41 -6.19
CA SER A 180 -9.68 -22.66 -5.61
C SER A 180 -8.44 -22.84 -6.49
N TYR A 181 -7.53 -21.87 -6.48
CA TYR A 181 -6.23 -21.97 -7.13
C TYR A 181 -5.23 -22.69 -6.24
N ASP A 182 -4.26 -23.37 -6.83
CA ASP A 182 -3.09 -23.88 -6.10
C ASP A 182 -1.91 -22.89 -6.14
N LEU A 183 -0.75 -23.32 -5.61
CA LEU A 183 0.49 -22.54 -5.64
C LEU A 183 1.00 -22.28 -7.07
N ALA A 184 0.71 -23.17 -8.01
CA ALA A 184 1.04 -23.02 -9.42
C ALA A 184 -0.06 -22.28 -10.21
N ASN A 185 -1.02 -21.66 -9.51
CA ASN A 185 -2.14 -20.92 -10.06
C ASN A 185 -3.07 -21.78 -10.96
N ASN A 186 -3.09 -23.10 -10.77
CA ASN A 186 -4.03 -23.98 -11.45
C ASN A 186 -5.32 -24.08 -10.66
N LEU A 187 -6.44 -24.08 -11.38
CA LEU A 187 -7.76 -24.21 -10.79
C LEU A 187 -8.01 -25.65 -10.34
N GLN A 188 -8.43 -25.84 -9.09
CA GLN A 188 -8.77 -27.13 -8.51
C GLN A 188 -10.14 -27.08 -7.83
N PRO A 189 -10.95 -28.15 -7.90
CA PRO A 189 -12.22 -28.21 -7.20
C PRO A 189 -12.00 -28.19 -5.68
N ASN A 190 -12.85 -27.46 -4.98
CA ASN A 190 -12.81 -27.35 -3.53
C ASN A 190 -13.06 -28.73 -2.91
N LYS A 191 -12.06 -29.27 -2.20
CA LYS A 191 -12.17 -30.56 -1.50
C LYS A 191 -13.30 -30.61 -0.45
N LYS A 192 -13.93 -29.47 -0.15
CA LYS A 192 -15.04 -29.32 0.81
C LYS A 192 -16.45 -29.36 0.21
N ALA A 193 -16.62 -29.45 -1.13
CA ALA A 193 -17.94 -29.51 -1.78
C ALA A 193 -18.59 -30.91 -1.82
N LYS A 194 -18.22 -31.80 -0.90
CA LYS A 194 -18.89 -33.09 -0.66
C LYS A 194 -19.34 -33.16 0.80
N LYS A 195 -20.42 -32.48 1.15
CA LYS A 195 -21.29 -32.83 2.27
C LYS A 195 -22.71 -32.45 1.95
#